data_AF-A0A7S0KYI0-F1
#
_entry.id   AF-A0A7S0KYI0-F1
#
_cell.length_a   1.000
_cell.length_b   1.000
_cell.length_c   1.000
_cell.angle_alpha   90.00
_cell.angle_beta   90.00
_cell.angle_gamma   90.00
#
_symmetry.space_group_name_H-M   'P 1'
#
loop_
_entity.id
_entity.type
_entity.pdbx_description
1 polymer ?
#
loop_
_entity_poly.entity_id
_entity_poly.type
_entity_poly.pdbx_seq_one_letter_code
_entity_poly.pdbx_strand_id
1 'polypeptide(L)'
;SNVDVPNISIVIGSSFGAANYAMCGTGYHPRFIFSWPNAECAVMGADQLSGVLELLARERAERKGKQPDEKKLAFATNMLKSKIHKEMKSFYTSAHGIDDGVIDPRDTRSVLGMCLP
;
A
#
# COMPACT_ATOMS: atom_id res chain seq x y z
N SER A 1 -9.28 12.34 13.11
CA SER A 1 -8.30 13.02 13.98
C SER A 1 -8.89 13.61 15.25
N ASN A 2 -10.22 13.79 15.37
CA ASN A 2 -10.86 14.47 16.51
C ASN A 2 -11.82 13.54 17.28
N VAL A 3 -11.61 12.23 17.19
CA VAL A 3 -12.49 11.23 17.82
C VAL A 3 -11.73 10.69 19.03
N ASP A 4 -12.31 10.83 20.22
CA ASP A 4 -11.66 10.48 21.50
C ASP A 4 -11.97 9.05 21.97
N VAL A 5 -12.66 8.25 21.16
CA VAL A 5 -12.92 6.84 21.46
C VAL A 5 -11.80 5.95 20.90
N PRO A 6 -11.48 4.80 21.54
CA PRO A 6 -10.50 3.85 21.02
C PRO A 6 -10.83 3.38 19.60
N ASN A 7 -9.91 3.60 18.65
CA ASN A 7 -10.03 3.15 17.26
C ASN A 7 -9.20 1.88 17.06
N ILE A 8 -9.78 0.86 16.43
CA ILE A 8 -9.07 -0.35 16.02
C ILE A 8 -9.33 -0.54 14.53
N SER A 9 -8.28 -0.76 13.74
CA SER A 9 -8.36 -0.89 12.28
C SER A 9 -7.96 -2.30 11.84
N ILE A 10 -8.67 -2.85 10.85
CA ILE A 10 -8.30 -4.11 10.21
C ILE A 10 -8.29 -3.92 8.71
N VAL A 11 -7.12 -4.13 8.09
CA VAL A 11 -6.95 -4.11 6.65
C VAL A 11 -7.27 -5.49 6.10
N ILE A 12 -8.49 -5.65 5.56
CA ILE A 12 -8.99 -6.94 5.02
C ILE A 12 -8.71 -7.15 3.53
N GLY A 13 -8.22 -6.12 2.85
CA GLY A 13 -8.02 -6.10 1.40
C GLY A 13 -7.10 -4.96 0.99
N SER A 14 -7.53 -4.16 0.03
CA SER A 14 -6.75 -3.04 -0.49
C SER A 14 -6.88 -1.77 0.37
N SER A 15 -5.75 -1.16 0.70
CA SER A 15 -5.65 0.11 1.43
C SER A 15 -4.68 1.04 0.70
N PHE A 16 -5.24 1.94 -0.12
CA PHE A 16 -4.45 2.79 -1.01
C PHE A 16 -4.68 4.29 -0.79
N GLY A 17 -3.59 5.05 -0.73
CA GLY A 17 -3.59 6.51 -0.78
C GLY A 17 -4.56 7.16 0.22
N ALA A 18 -5.42 8.04 -0.29
CA ALA A 18 -6.38 8.78 0.53
C ALA A 18 -7.40 7.90 1.26
N ALA A 19 -7.71 6.71 0.72
CA ALA A 19 -8.63 5.78 1.38
C ALA A 19 -8.02 5.19 2.67
N ASN A 20 -6.70 4.96 2.70
CA ASN A 20 -6.00 4.55 3.92
C ASN A 20 -6.20 5.58 5.04
N TYR A 21 -6.04 6.86 4.71
CA TYR A 21 -6.26 7.97 5.63
C TYR A 21 -7.72 8.07 6.09
N ALA A 22 -8.67 8.03 5.16
CA ALA A 22 -10.08 8.11 5.47
C ALA A 22 -10.59 6.96 6.37
N MET A 23 -9.97 5.78 6.26
CA MET A 23 -10.34 4.57 6.97
C MET A 23 -9.50 4.31 8.23
N CYS A 24 -8.91 5.36 8.83
CA CYS A 24 -8.10 5.26 10.06
C CYS A 24 -6.89 4.31 9.91
N GLY A 25 -6.12 4.49 8.84
CA GLY A 25 -4.81 3.86 8.67
C GLY A 25 -3.77 4.41 9.66
N THR A 26 -2.54 3.90 9.56
CA THR A 26 -1.43 4.16 10.50
C THR A 26 -1.20 5.65 10.81
N GLY A 27 -1.35 6.53 9.81
CA GLY A 27 -1.19 7.98 10.01
C GLY A 27 -2.22 8.64 10.94
N TYR A 28 -3.33 7.96 11.23
CA TYR A 28 -4.36 8.40 12.17
C TYR A 28 -4.20 7.79 13.57
N HIS A 29 -3.13 7.03 13.80
CA HIS A 29 -2.74 6.46 15.10
C HIS A 29 -3.89 5.69 15.79
N PRO A 30 -4.48 4.66 15.14
CA PRO A 30 -5.38 3.75 15.85
C PRO A 30 -4.65 3.10 17.02
N ARG A 31 -5.40 2.65 18.03
CA ARG A 31 -4.85 1.92 19.18
C ARG A 31 -4.15 0.64 18.74
N PHE A 32 -4.78 -0.05 17.79
CA PHE A 32 -4.22 -1.19 17.08
C PHE A 32 -4.66 -1.16 15.61
N ILE A 33 -3.77 -1.59 14.73
CA ILE A 33 -4.02 -1.82 13.32
C ILE A 33 -3.48 -3.18 12.91
N PHE A 34 -4.31 -4.04 12.34
CA PHE A 34 -3.89 -5.36 11.86
C PHE A 34 -4.14 -5.52 10.37
N SER A 35 -3.37 -6.39 9.74
CA SER A 35 -3.52 -6.74 8.33
C SER A 35 -3.92 -8.21 8.16
N TRP A 36 -4.77 -8.51 7.18
CA TRP A 36 -4.94 -9.89 6.73
C TRP A 36 -3.80 -10.31 5.78
N PRO A 37 -3.53 -11.61 5.58
CA PRO A 37 -2.42 -12.05 4.74
C PRO A 37 -2.60 -11.63 3.28
N ASN A 38 -3.85 -11.53 2.80
CA ASN A 38 -4.19 -11.06 1.46
C ASN A 38 -4.23 -9.54 1.32
N ALA A 39 -4.03 -8.79 2.40
CA ALA A 39 -4.11 -7.34 2.38
C ALA A 39 -2.97 -6.72 1.58
N GLU A 40 -3.28 -5.58 0.95
CA GLU A 40 -2.31 -4.78 0.21
C GLU A 40 -2.38 -3.33 0.66
N CYS A 41 -1.23 -2.74 0.98
CA CYS A 41 -1.15 -1.36 1.41
C CYS A 41 -0.04 -0.62 0.66
N ALA A 42 -0.39 0.50 0.03
CA ALA A 42 0.56 1.36 -0.69
C ALA A 42 0.00 2.77 -0.91
N VAL A 43 0.81 3.68 -1.46
CA VAL A 43 0.32 5.00 -1.88
C VAL A 43 -0.67 4.88 -3.04
N MET A 44 -0.40 3.97 -3.98
CA MET A 44 -1.25 3.68 -5.14
C MET A 44 -0.95 2.28 -5.68
N GLY A 45 -1.80 1.78 -6.58
CA GLY A 45 -1.60 0.48 -7.22
C GLY A 45 -0.35 0.43 -8.11
N ALA A 46 0.27 -0.75 -8.23
CA ALA A 46 1.51 -0.93 -8.99
C ALA A 46 1.37 -0.53 -10.47
N ASP A 47 0.25 -0.87 -11.09
CA ASP A 47 -0.07 -0.51 -12.48
C ASP A 47 -0.18 1.01 -12.66
N GLN A 48 -0.88 1.68 -11.75
CA GLN A 48 -1.08 3.12 -11.79
C GLN A 48 0.26 3.86 -11.69
N LEU A 49 1.10 3.48 -10.73
CA LEU A 49 2.41 4.12 -10.55
C LEU A 49 3.35 3.87 -11.74
N SER A 50 3.35 2.64 -12.27
CA SER A 50 4.17 2.29 -13.43
C SER A 50 3.74 3.04 -14.70
N GLY A 51 2.45 3.22 -14.93
CA GLY A 51 1.92 3.96 -16.08
C GLY A 51 2.27 5.45 -16.04
N VAL A 52 2.19 6.08 -14.85
CA VAL A 52 2.59 7.49 -14.68
C VAL A 52 4.08 7.68 -14.98
N LEU A 53 4.94 6.76 -14.53
CA LEU A 53 6.38 6.87 -14.79
C LEU A 53 6.73 6.59 -16.24
N GLU A 54 6.02 5.68 -16.90
CA GLU A 54 6.16 5.47 -18.34
C GLU A 54 5.81 6.75 -19.11
N LEU A 55 4.68 7.38 -18.79
CA LEU A 55 4.24 8.64 -19.40
C LEU A 55 5.30 9.74 -19.23
N LEU A 56 5.78 9.94 -18.00
CA LEU A 56 6.82 10.94 -17.70
C LEU A 56 8.13 10.67 -18.43
N ALA A 57 8.51 9.39 -18.61
CA ALA A 57 9.71 9.02 -19.34
C ALA A 57 9.58 9.35 -20.84
N ARG A 58 8.41 9.10 -21.44
CA ARG A 58 8.11 9.46 -22.83
C ARG A 58 8.14 10.97 -23.04
N GLU A 59 7.42 11.73 -22.21
CA GLU A 59 7.42 13.21 -22.28
C GLU A 59 8.84 13.81 -22.14
N ARG A 60 9.67 13.23 -21.26
CA ARG A 60 11.07 13.67 -21.09
C ARG A 60 11.94 13.38 -22.32
N ALA A 61 11.70 12.26 -23.01
CA ALA A 61 12.42 11.91 -24.23
C ALA A 61 12.04 12.88 -25.36
N GLU A 62 10.75 13.13 -25.54
CA GLU A 62 10.20 14.07 -26.53
C GLU A 62 10.74 15.49 -26.33
N ARG A 63 10.72 16.01 -25.09
CA ARG A 63 11.31 17.33 -24.77
C ARG A 63 12.80 17.44 -25.08
N LYS A 64 13.52 16.31 -25.12
CA LYS A 64 14.94 16.24 -25.48
C LYS A 64 15.17 15.96 -26.97
N GLY A 65 14.11 15.90 -27.78
CA GLY A 65 14.18 15.54 -29.20
C GLY A 65 14.66 14.11 -29.45
N LYS A 66 14.51 13.20 -28.47
CA LYS A 66 14.94 11.80 -28.56
C LYS A 66 13.71 10.91 -28.58
N GLN A 67 13.78 9.81 -29.33
CA GLN A 67 12.78 8.75 -29.19
C GLN A 67 13.09 7.89 -27.97
N PRO A 68 12.07 7.52 -27.17
CA PRO A 68 12.26 6.60 -26.06
C PRO A 68 12.70 5.22 -26.57
N ASP A 69 13.67 4.62 -25.88
CA ASP A 69 14.05 3.22 -26.12
C ASP A 69 12.98 2.32 -25.50
N GLU A 70 12.04 1.86 -26.34
CA GLU A 70 10.87 1.07 -25.92
C GLU A 70 11.25 -0.17 -25.11
N LYS A 71 12.35 -0.85 -25.46
CA LYS A 71 12.78 -2.06 -24.74
C LYS A 71 13.27 -1.72 -23.34
N LYS A 72 14.07 -0.66 -23.21
CA LYS A 72 14.56 -0.20 -21.90
C LYS A 72 13.42 0.34 -21.04
N LEU A 73 12.49 1.08 -21.65
CA LEU A 73 11.35 1.64 -20.95
C LEU A 73 10.44 0.53 -20.41
N ALA A 74 10.04 -0.42 -21.26
CA ALA A 74 9.23 -1.56 -20.85
C ALA A 74 9.91 -2.40 -19.75
N PHE A 75 11.23 -2.61 -19.85
CA PHE A 75 11.99 -3.30 -18.81
C PHE A 75 11.95 -2.55 -17.46
N ALA A 76 12.21 -1.24 -17.47
CA ALA A 76 12.18 -0.41 -16.27
C ALA A 76 10.79 -0.36 -15.63
N THR A 77 9.74 -0.19 -16.44
CA THR A 77 8.34 -0.18 -16.00
C THR A 77 7.97 -1.52 -15.33
N ASN A 78 8.32 -2.65 -15.96
CA ASN A 78 8.03 -3.98 -15.40
C ASN A 78 8.81 -4.28 -14.12
N MET A 79 10.09 -3.87 -14.06
CA MET A 79 10.89 -4.02 -12.84
C MET A 79 10.27 -3.25 -11.69
N LEU A 80 9.86 -2.01 -11.94
CA LEU A 80 9.23 -1.17 -10.93
C LEU A 80 7.88 -1.73 -10.48
N LYS A 81 7.02 -2.13 -11.42
CA LYS A 81 5.74 -2.76 -11.12
C LYS A 81 5.93 -4.00 -10.22
N SER A 82 6.91 -4.84 -10.54
CA SER A 82 7.24 -6.02 -9.74
C SER A 82 7.75 -5.67 -8.34
N LYS A 83 8.53 -4.60 -8.21
CA LYS A 83 9.02 -4.10 -6.93
C LYS A 83 7.85 -3.61 -6.06
N ILE A 84 7.01 -2.72 -6.59
CA ILE A 84 5.86 -2.17 -5.88
C ILE A 84 4.89 -3.28 -5.44
N HIS A 85 4.63 -4.26 -6.31
CA HIS A 85 3.76 -5.38 -5.98
C HIS A 85 4.29 -6.24 -4.82
N LYS A 86 5.61 -6.32 -4.63
CA LYS A 86 6.21 -6.99 -3.46
C LYS A 86 6.09 -6.12 -2.21
N GLU A 87 6.39 -4.83 -2.33
CA GLU A 87 6.41 -3.89 -1.21
C GLU A 87 5.01 -3.61 -0.63
N MET A 88 3.95 -3.79 -1.43
CA MET A 88 2.58 -3.58 -0.94
C MET A 88 1.99 -4.75 -0.16
N LYS A 89 2.65 -5.92 -0.12
CA LYS A 89 2.09 -7.10 0.57
C LYS A 89 2.15 -6.93 2.07
N SER A 90 1.11 -7.43 2.76
CA SER A 90 0.96 -7.44 4.22
C SER A 90 2.23 -7.80 5.00
N PHE A 91 2.95 -8.85 4.62
CA PHE A 91 4.19 -9.23 5.31
C PHE A 91 5.31 -8.19 5.15
N TYR A 92 5.40 -7.53 3.99
CA TYR A 92 6.38 -6.46 3.80
C TYR A 92 6.00 -5.24 4.64
N THR A 93 4.72 -4.84 4.62
CA THR A 93 4.24 -3.68 5.37
C THR A 93 4.35 -3.88 6.87
N SER A 94 4.02 -5.08 7.36
CA SER A 94 4.16 -5.48 8.76
C SER A 94 5.63 -5.47 9.20
N ALA A 95 6.56 -5.96 8.36
CA ALA A 95 7.99 -5.88 8.64
C ALA A 95 8.53 -4.44 8.73
N HIS A 96 7.80 -3.46 8.19
CA HIS A 96 8.13 -2.03 8.27
C HIS A 96 7.32 -1.28 9.33
N GLY A 97 6.56 -1.98 10.18
CA GLY A 97 5.78 -1.38 11.26
C GLY A 97 4.61 -0.52 10.77
N ILE A 98 4.08 -0.79 9.57
CA ILE A 98 2.87 -0.13 9.07
C ILE A 98 1.62 -0.65 9.81
N ASP A 99 1.65 -1.91 10.23
CA ASP A 99 0.63 -2.54 11.06
C ASP A 99 1.26 -3.22 12.28
N ASP A 100 0.45 -3.51 13.29
CA ASP A 100 0.84 -4.20 14.53
C ASP A 100 0.92 -5.73 14.35
N GLY A 101 0.65 -6.23 13.15
CA GLY A 101 0.79 -7.63 12.81
C GLY A 101 -0.15 -8.10 11.71
N VAL A 102 0.29 -9.17 11.04
CA VAL A 102 -0.57 -9.95 10.14
C VAL A 102 -1.28 -11.04 10.94
N ILE A 103 -2.60 -11.07 10.87
CA ILE A 103 -3.43 -12.04 11.61
C ILE A 103 -4.18 -12.97 10.65
N ASP A 104 -4.50 -14.18 11.09
CA ASP A 104 -5.41 -15.05 10.33
C ASP A 104 -6.82 -14.42 10.32
N PRO A 105 -7.51 -14.35 9.16
CA PRO A 105 -8.88 -13.84 9.09
C PRO A 105 -9.84 -14.49 10.10
N ARG A 106 -9.63 -15.77 10.44
CA ARG A 106 -10.44 -16.53 11.41
C ARG A 106 -10.26 -16.04 12.85
N ASP A 107 -9.10 -15.48 13.17
CA ASP A 107 -8.76 -15.01 14.50
C ASP A 107 -9.20 -13.56 14.76
N THR A 108 -9.70 -12.86 13.73
CA THR A 108 -10.15 -11.47 13.79
C THR A 108 -11.01 -11.18 15.02
N ARG A 109 -11.99 -12.03 15.33
CA ARG A 109 -12.88 -11.86 16.50
C ARG A 109 -12.10 -11.94 17.82
N SER A 110 -11.22 -12.92 17.95
CA SER A 110 -10.44 -13.16 19.17
C SER A 110 -9.47 -12.01 19.41
N VAL A 111 -8.77 -11.57 18.36
CA VAL A 111 -7.85 -10.42 18.41
C VAL A 111 -8.60 -9.14 18.80
N LEU A 112 -9.73 -8.85 18.16
CA LEU A 112 -10.56 -7.70 18.55
C LEU A 112 -11.01 -7.79 20.02
N GLY A 113 -11.38 -8.98 20.49
CA GLY A 113 -11.74 -9.21 21.88
C GLY A 113 -10.61 -8.89 22.86
N MET A 114 -9.34 -9.13 22.49
CA MET A 114 -8.17 -8.79 23.31
C MET A 114 -7.83 -7.29 23.27
N CYS A 115 -8.16 -6.60 22.18
CA CYS A 115 -7.92 -5.16 22.02
C CYS A 115 -8.96 -4.29 22.73
N LEU A 116 -10.15 -4.83 22.98
CA LEU A 116 -11.21 -4.14 23.70
C LEU A 116 -10.97 -4.21 25.22
N PRO A 117 -11.24 -3.11 25.95
CA PRO A 117 -11.15 -3.08 27.42
C PRO A 117 -12.24 -3.92 28.10
#